data_AF-A0A382LPT4-F1
#
_entry.id   AF-A0A382LPT4-F1
#
_cell.length_a   1.000
_cell.length_b   1.000
_cell.length_c   1.000
_cell.angle_alpha   90.00
_cell.angle_beta   90.00
_cell.angle_gamma   90.00
#
_symmetry.space_group_name_H-M   'P 1'
#
loop_
_entity.id
_entity.type
_entity.pdbx_description
1 polymer ?
#
loop_
_entity_poly.entity_id
_entity_poly.type
_entity_poly.pdbx_seq_one_letter_code
_entity_poly.pdbx_strand_id
1 'polypeptide(L)'
;RKEFQYMRPENGVDWEAAKEQFDGLPVWTSQALLTTYRELEARFPYYDFFGATVDRYSTPTGVIPVALSVREILPNGIQDRNWQNVHIREEYIHGNGIVASLASNRTSEGRPPMLISGIPPDVQENPGAPSTLLVNQPSVYVGSNLQDYAIVNQPLSIDKRRIRSMFKSRGIPIDSQLRTLVAAWYFQDTNLLFSADLVDTSELLFKRDVVERVRAIAGSLLHFPEDPYPVVYEGGVMWILEGFTITSAFPLSRLTEFGGTRGVRYVRNSVKATVDAESGETVFYVVDTDDPLINLYDRAFPGMFLEFENMPNELKEHVRYSTSMLDLQARVLNQYHQETASLFHGQQDVWTLPQELSQNSSTVPYRSEYGIYKLPGEADKSFLLTTAFVPRGRQNL
;
A
#
# COMPACT_ATOMS: atom_id res chain seq x y z
N ARG A 1 26.90 9.01 -6.60
CA ARG A 1 27.38 8.19 -5.46
C ARG A 1 28.20 9.10 -4.56
N LYS A 2 27.79 9.36 -3.32
CA LYS A 2 28.71 9.92 -2.33
C LYS A 2 29.43 8.72 -1.72
N GLU A 3 30.75 8.63 -1.88
CA GLU A 3 31.54 7.63 -1.15
C GLU A 3 31.46 7.98 0.33
N PHE A 4 30.88 7.09 1.11
CA PHE A 4 30.86 7.23 2.56
C PHE A 4 32.19 6.72 3.09
N GLN A 5 33.04 7.63 3.56
CA GLN A 5 34.23 7.26 4.31
C GLN A 5 33.78 6.83 5.71
N TYR A 6 33.66 5.52 5.92
CA TYR A 6 33.49 4.98 7.26
C TYR A 6 34.76 5.31 8.06
N MET A 7 34.62 6.17 9.07
CA MET A 7 35.62 6.32 10.11
C MET A 7 35.25 5.39 11.25
N ARG A 8 36.15 4.48 11.61
CA ARG A 8 35.99 3.69 12.82
C ARG A 8 36.05 4.67 14.00
N PRO A 9 35.04 4.73 14.89
CA PRO A 9 35.07 5.65 16.00
C PRO A 9 36.33 5.40 16.85
N GLU A 10 37.15 6.42 17.09
CA GLU A 10 38.39 6.30 17.88
C GLU A 10 38.09 5.83 19.32
N ASN A 11 36.90 6.13 19.84
CA ASN A 11 36.48 5.86 21.22
C ASN A 11 35.62 4.59 21.39
N GLY A 12 35.54 3.73 20.37
CA GLY A 12 34.62 2.58 20.38
C GLY A 12 33.17 2.96 20.04
N VAL A 13 32.28 1.97 20.00
CA VAL A 13 30.85 2.18 19.69
C VAL A 13 30.14 2.66 20.96
N ASP A 14 29.57 3.86 20.91
CA ASP A 14 28.60 4.31 21.91
C ASP A 14 27.29 3.55 21.69
N TRP A 15 27.02 2.58 22.55
CA TRP A 15 25.85 1.72 22.44
C TRP A 15 24.54 2.43 22.79
N GLU A 16 24.58 3.51 23.57
CA GLU A 16 23.37 4.31 23.84
C GLU A 16 23.01 5.12 22.59
N ALA A 17 23.98 5.81 22.00
CA ALA A 17 23.79 6.51 20.74
C ALA A 17 23.38 5.56 19.60
N ALA A 18 23.98 4.37 19.51
CA ALA A 18 23.60 3.35 18.53
C ALA A 18 22.16 2.86 18.76
N LYS A 19 21.75 2.64 20.02
CA LYS A 19 20.39 2.24 20.34
C LYS A 19 19.38 3.31 19.93
N GLU A 20 19.66 4.58 20.19
CA GLU A 20 18.81 5.71 19.76
C GLU A 20 18.71 5.84 18.23
N GLN A 21 19.77 5.44 17.50
CA GLN A 21 19.78 5.45 16.04
C GLN A 21 18.85 4.38 15.45
N PHE A 22 18.68 3.24 16.13
CA PHE A 22 17.91 2.09 15.66
C PHE A 22 16.53 1.93 16.33
N ASP A 23 16.14 2.85 17.21
CA ASP A 23 14.85 2.77 17.93
C ASP A 23 13.61 2.84 17.02
N GLY A 24 13.78 3.33 15.79
CA GLY A 24 12.74 3.49 14.78
C GLY A 24 12.75 2.39 13.73
N LEU A 25 13.58 1.35 13.91
CA LEU A 25 13.53 0.17 13.05
C LEU A 25 12.35 -0.72 13.44
N PRO A 26 11.53 -1.15 12.47
CA PRO A 26 10.51 -2.15 12.72
C PRO A 26 11.14 -3.44 13.23
N VAL A 27 10.57 -4.00 14.30
CA VAL A 27 10.99 -5.28 14.87
C VAL A 27 10.09 -6.44 14.44
N TRP A 28 9.09 -6.14 13.61
CA TRP A 28 8.10 -7.08 13.12
C TRP A 28 8.12 -7.17 11.59
N THR A 29 8.11 -8.39 11.07
CA THR A 29 7.88 -8.63 9.64
C THR A 29 6.38 -8.48 9.32
N SER A 30 6.04 -8.12 8.08
CA SER A 30 4.64 -8.04 7.64
C SER A 30 3.85 -9.33 7.91
N GLN A 31 4.48 -10.49 7.74
CA GLN A 31 3.83 -11.77 8.02
C GLN A 31 3.56 -12.00 9.51
N ALA A 32 4.50 -11.61 10.38
CA ALA A 32 4.31 -11.71 11.82
C ALA A 32 3.19 -10.79 12.29
N LEU A 33 3.17 -9.54 11.82
CA LEU A 33 2.09 -8.58 12.10
C LEU A 33 0.74 -9.13 11.65
N LEU A 34 0.67 -9.67 10.43
CA LEU A 34 -0.57 -10.21 9.87
C LEU A 34 -1.12 -11.38 10.70
N THR A 35 -0.27 -12.32 11.11
CA THR A 35 -0.65 -13.42 12.00
C THR A 35 -1.17 -12.88 13.33
N THR A 36 -0.46 -11.94 13.95
CA THR A 36 -0.89 -11.37 15.23
C THR A 36 -2.20 -10.59 15.13
N TYR A 37 -2.40 -9.79 14.08
CA TYR A 37 -3.66 -9.08 13.88
C TYR A 37 -4.83 -10.02 13.64
N ARG A 38 -4.65 -11.11 12.89
CA ARG A 38 -5.69 -12.15 12.75
C ARG A 38 -6.06 -12.76 14.10
N GLU A 39 -5.07 -13.09 14.93
CA GLU A 39 -5.33 -13.67 16.26
C GLU A 39 -6.04 -12.71 17.22
N LEU A 40 -5.70 -11.41 17.19
CA LEU A 40 -6.20 -10.43 18.15
C LEU A 40 -7.47 -9.71 17.70
N GLU A 41 -7.57 -9.40 16.40
CA GLU A 41 -8.49 -8.42 15.84
C GLU A 41 -9.48 -8.99 14.80
N ALA A 42 -9.25 -10.21 14.28
CA ALA A 42 -10.21 -10.90 13.41
C ALA A 42 -11.20 -11.75 14.24
N ARG A 43 -11.90 -11.11 15.19
CA ARG A 43 -12.80 -11.78 16.15
C ARG A 43 -13.97 -12.50 15.50
N PHE A 44 -14.39 -12.03 14.33
CA PHE A 44 -15.49 -12.61 13.57
C PHE A 44 -14.94 -13.30 12.32
N PRO A 45 -15.44 -14.49 11.96
CA PRO A 45 -14.89 -15.28 10.85
C PRO A 45 -15.03 -14.61 9.48
N TYR A 46 -15.97 -13.66 9.35
CA TYR A 46 -16.20 -12.88 8.12
C TYR A 46 -15.32 -11.63 8.02
N TYR A 47 -14.41 -11.38 8.97
CA TYR A 47 -13.36 -10.38 8.85
C TYR A 47 -11.99 -11.04 8.77
N ASP A 48 -11.13 -10.50 7.91
CA ASP A 48 -9.73 -10.92 7.80
C ASP A 48 -8.85 -9.71 7.43
N PHE A 49 -7.54 -9.94 7.46
CA PHE A 49 -6.50 -9.02 7.05
C PHE A 49 -5.73 -9.64 5.88
N PHE A 50 -5.45 -8.86 4.83
CA PHE A 50 -4.77 -9.37 3.63
C PHE A 50 -3.35 -8.84 3.46
N GLY A 51 -2.98 -7.78 4.19
CA GLY A 51 -1.64 -7.23 4.19
C GLY A 51 -1.38 -6.38 5.43
N ALA A 52 -0.10 -6.26 5.80
CA ALA A 52 0.37 -5.36 6.85
C ALA A 52 1.54 -4.55 6.33
N THR A 53 1.45 -3.22 6.46
CA THR A 53 2.49 -2.29 6.02
C THR A 53 3.00 -1.48 7.20
N VAL A 54 4.19 -0.92 7.06
CA VAL A 54 4.73 0.06 8.01
C VAL A 54 4.75 1.41 7.32
N ASP A 55 4.31 2.44 8.05
CA ASP A 55 4.39 3.82 7.63
C ASP A 55 4.78 4.72 8.81
N ARG A 56 5.04 5.99 8.53
CA ARG A 56 5.46 7.00 9.50
C ARG A 56 4.30 7.87 9.95
N TYR A 57 4.23 8.17 11.24
CA TYR A 57 3.27 9.12 11.78
C TYR A 57 3.95 10.13 12.68
N SER A 58 3.55 11.40 12.52
CA SER A 58 4.07 12.51 13.31
C SER A 58 3.40 12.57 14.69
N THR A 59 4.21 12.72 15.73
CA THR A 59 3.77 12.94 17.11
C THR A 59 4.45 14.20 17.67
N PRO A 60 3.97 14.78 18.78
CA PRO A 60 4.62 15.92 19.42
C PRO A 60 6.09 15.67 19.80
N THR A 61 6.49 14.41 19.99
CA THR A 61 7.85 14.02 20.39
C THR A 61 8.72 13.54 19.21
N GLY A 62 8.18 13.50 17.99
CA GLY A 62 8.91 13.08 16.79
C GLY A 62 8.10 12.15 15.89
N VAL A 63 8.76 11.57 14.89
CA VAL A 63 8.13 10.64 13.95
C VAL A 63 8.31 9.22 14.46
N ILE A 64 7.21 8.45 14.49
CA ILE A 64 7.21 7.04 14.93
C ILE A 64 6.81 6.10 13.79
N PRO A 65 7.33 4.86 13.76
CA PRO A 65 6.93 3.86 12.78
C PRO A 65 5.66 3.14 13.29
N VAL A 66 4.61 3.17 12.48
CA VAL A 66 3.30 2.55 12.76
C VAL A 66 3.06 1.44 11.75
N ALA A 67 2.75 0.26 12.26
CA ALA A 67 2.26 -0.86 11.47
C ALA A 67 0.74 -0.71 11.30
N LEU A 68 0.25 -0.93 10.08
CA LEU A 68 -1.13 -0.73 9.68
C LEU A 68 -1.64 -1.95 8.91
N SER A 69 -2.88 -2.34 9.16
CA SER A 69 -3.58 -3.36 8.39
C SER A 69 -5.08 -3.07 8.34
N VAL A 70 -5.70 -3.24 7.17
CA VAL A 70 -7.13 -2.97 6.99
C VAL A 70 -7.93 -4.23 7.26
N ARG A 71 -8.97 -4.10 8.08
CA ARG A 71 -9.89 -5.19 8.37
C ARG A 71 -10.93 -5.25 7.26
N GLU A 72 -10.82 -6.25 6.40
CA GLU A 72 -11.65 -6.43 5.21
C GLU A 72 -12.63 -7.59 5.39
N ILE A 73 -13.71 -7.61 4.60
CA ILE A 73 -14.66 -8.73 4.61
C ILE A 73 -14.04 -9.96 3.93
N LEU A 74 -14.30 -11.12 4.52
CA LEU A 74 -14.05 -12.44 3.94
C LEU A 74 -15.40 -13.15 3.73
N PRO A 75 -15.96 -13.15 2.50
CA PRO A 75 -17.29 -13.71 2.24
C PRO A 75 -17.42 -15.20 2.62
N ASN A 76 -16.32 -15.95 2.56
CA ASN A 76 -16.29 -17.37 2.93
C ASN A 76 -16.45 -17.60 4.46
N GLY A 77 -16.27 -16.57 5.28
CA GLY A 77 -16.47 -16.63 6.72
C GLY A 77 -17.92 -16.42 7.19
N ILE A 78 -18.82 -16.04 6.27
CA ILE A 78 -20.25 -15.84 6.55
C ILE A 78 -20.92 -17.21 6.73
N GLN A 79 -21.51 -17.45 7.91
CA GLN A 79 -22.08 -18.76 8.28
C GLN A 79 -23.28 -19.15 7.42
N ASP A 80 -24.23 -18.23 7.23
CA ASP A 80 -25.38 -18.41 6.35
C ASP A 80 -25.14 -17.64 5.04
N ARG A 81 -24.35 -18.23 4.16
CA ARG A 81 -23.92 -17.58 2.91
C ARG A 81 -25.02 -17.62 1.84
N ASN A 82 -26.11 -16.90 2.09
CA ASN A 82 -27.15 -16.60 1.11
C ASN A 82 -26.85 -15.28 0.37
N TRP A 83 -27.60 -15.01 -0.69
CA TRP A 83 -27.39 -13.86 -1.56
C TRP A 83 -27.51 -12.53 -0.80
N GLN A 84 -28.52 -12.40 0.06
CA GLN A 84 -28.77 -11.22 0.87
C GLN A 84 -27.59 -10.91 1.78
N ASN A 85 -27.06 -11.93 2.47
CA ASN A 85 -25.93 -11.80 3.36
C ASN A 85 -24.63 -11.46 2.63
N VAL A 86 -24.42 -11.92 1.40
CA VAL A 86 -23.19 -11.62 0.63
C VAL A 86 -23.25 -10.25 -0.05
N HIS A 87 -24.43 -9.82 -0.51
CA HIS A 87 -24.54 -8.67 -1.40
C HIS A 87 -25.31 -7.46 -0.85
N ILE A 88 -26.14 -7.59 0.18
CA ILE A 88 -26.97 -6.47 0.67
C ILE A 88 -26.74 -6.16 2.15
N ARG A 89 -26.57 -7.19 2.96
CA ARG A 89 -26.55 -7.04 4.42
C ARG A 89 -25.36 -6.19 4.84
N GLU A 90 -25.65 -5.02 5.40
CA GLU A 90 -24.67 -3.97 5.72
C GLU A 90 -23.45 -4.53 6.48
N GLU A 91 -23.68 -5.37 7.48
CA GLU A 91 -22.60 -5.92 8.30
C GLU A 91 -21.62 -6.85 7.55
N TYR A 92 -21.99 -7.34 6.36
CA TYR A 92 -21.24 -8.33 5.58
C TYR A 92 -20.80 -7.81 4.21
N ILE A 93 -21.13 -6.57 3.87
CA ILE A 93 -20.75 -5.97 2.59
C ILE A 93 -19.61 -4.96 2.71
N HIS A 94 -19.09 -4.69 3.90
CA HIS A 94 -17.93 -3.82 4.08
C HIS A 94 -17.04 -4.27 5.24
N GLY A 95 -15.73 -4.03 5.09
CA GLY A 95 -14.76 -4.18 6.16
C GLY A 95 -14.98 -3.15 7.28
N ASN A 96 -14.20 -3.26 8.36
CA ASN A 96 -14.38 -2.47 9.56
C ASN A 96 -13.05 -1.84 9.99
N GLY A 97 -12.63 -0.84 9.23
CA GLY A 97 -11.58 0.11 9.55
C GLY A 97 -10.18 -0.45 9.46
N ILE A 98 -9.29 0.18 10.20
CA ILE A 98 -7.86 -0.12 10.22
C ILE A 98 -7.45 -0.50 11.64
N VAL A 99 -6.52 -1.43 11.73
CA VAL A 99 -5.82 -1.80 12.95
C VAL A 99 -4.42 -1.22 12.86
N ALA A 100 -3.96 -0.64 13.96
CA ALA A 100 -2.66 0.02 14.01
C ALA A 100 -1.90 -0.36 15.27
N SER A 101 -0.58 -0.50 15.18
CA SER A 101 0.30 -0.74 16.32
C SER A 101 1.67 -0.11 16.12
N LEU A 102 2.43 0.09 17.20
CA LEU A 102 3.84 0.50 17.08
C LEU A 102 4.65 -0.60 16.37
N ALA A 103 5.43 -0.22 15.37
CA ALA A 103 6.23 -1.17 14.58
C ALA A 103 7.61 -1.47 15.22
N SER A 104 8.14 -0.59 16.06
CA SER A 104 9.47 -0.73 16.66
C SER A 104 9.47 -1.25 18.10
N ASN A 105 8.30 -1.54 18.68
CA ASN A 105 8.16 -1.93 20.08
C ASN A 105 7.46 -3.28 20.25
N ARG A 106 7.62 -3.87 21.42
CA ARG A 106 6.88 -5.05 21.89
C ARG A 106 6.42 -4.86 23.34
N THR A 107 5.28 -5.44 23.70
CA THR A 107 4.79 -5.54 25.08
C THR A 107 5.57 -6.62 25.87
N SER A 108 5.31 -6.70 27.17
CA SER A 108 5.80 -7.78 28.05
C SER A 108 5.40 -9.18 27.56
N GLU A 109 4.23 -9.31 26.93
CA GLU A 109 3.74 -10.58 26.39
C GLU A 109 4.32 -10.90 24.99
N GLY A 110 5.21 -10.05 24.47
CA GLY A 110 5.79 -10.24 23.13
C GLY A 110 4.79 -10.00 22.00
N ARG A 111 3.90 -9.01 22.16
CA ARG A 111 2.95 -8.56 21.13
C ARG A 111 3.26 -7.12 20.69
N PRO A 112 2.83 -6.68 19.50
CA PRO A 112 2.96 -5.28 19.11
C PRO A 112 2.03 -4.41 19.99
N PRO A 113 2.49 -3.28 20.55
CA PRO A 113 1.64 -2.37 21.30
C PRO A 113 0.60 -1.73 20.38
N MET A 114 -0.68 -2.04 20.60
CA MET A 114 -1.78 -1.56 19.77
C MET A 114 -2.02 -0.06 19.95
N LEU A 115 -2.23 0.67 18.85
CA LEU A 115 -2.64 2.07 18.80
C LEU A 115 -4.13 2.21 18.45
N ILE A 116 -4.59 1.39 17.48
CA ILE A 116 -6.00 1.24 17.12
C ILE A 116 -6.36 -0.24 17.20
N SER A 117 -7.42 -0.56 17.92
CA SER A 117 -7.95 -1.92 18.08
C SER A 117 -9.47 -1.92 18.26
N GLY A 118 -10.09 -3.09 18.18
CA GLY A 118 -11.52 -3.25 18.43
C GLY A 118 -12.40 -3.18 17.17
N ILE A 119 -13.69 -3.48 17.38
CA ILE A 119 -14.77 -3.46 16.38
C ILE A 119 -16.00 -2.82 17.04
N PRO A 120 -16.39 -1.57 16.69
CA PRO A 120 -15.67 -0.66 15.80
C PRO A 120 -14.28 -0.27 16.33
N PRO A 121 -13.37 0.25 15.48
CA PRO A 121 -12.03 0.63 15.91
C PRO A 121 -12.12 1.79 16.90
N ASP A 122 -11.53 1.62 18.07
CA ASP A 122 -11.44 2.68 19.07
C ASP A 122 -10.05 3.30 19.04
N VAL A 123 -10.01 4.63 18.95
CA VAL A 123 -8.79 5.45 18.99
C VAL A 123 -8.72 6.23 20.31
N GLN A 124 -9.84 6.42 21.01
CA GLN A 124 -9.96 7.43 22.06
C GLN A 124 -9.27 7.04 23.38
N GLU A 125 -8.83 5.80 23.55
CA GLU A 125 -8.26 5.32 24.81
C GLU A 125 -6.72 5.22 24.86
N ASN A 126 -5.98 5.63 23.82
CA ASN A 126 -4.52 5.51 23.84
C ASN A 126 -3.79 6.88 23.78
N PRO A 127 -3.28 7.40 24.93
CA PRO A 127 -2.58 8.69 24.99
C PRO A 127 -1.32 8.79 24.11
N GLY A 128 -0.82 7.67 23.59
CA GLY A 128 0.33 7.60 22.71
C GLY A 128 0.01 7.57 21.20
N ALA A 129 -1.27 7.53 20.80
CA ALA A 129 -1.65 7.52 19.39
C ALA A 129 -1.44 8.92 18.75
N PRO A 130 -0.86 8.99 17.52
CA PRO A 130 -0.78 10.24 16.76
C PRO A 130 -2.17 10.84 16.52
N SER A 131 -2.29 12.17 16.57
CA SER A 131 -3.58 12.84 16.34
C SER A 131 -4.12 12.68 14.91
N THR A 132 -3.24 12.41 13.94
CA THR A 132 -3.60 12.09 12.55
C THR A 132 -4.10 10.65 12.39
N LEU A 133 -3.84 9.77 13.37
CA LEU A 133 -4.27 8.37 13.36
C LEU A 133 -5.68 8.23 13.98
N LEU A 134 -6.60 9.15 13.64
CA LEU A 134 -7.98 9.13 14.11
C LEU A 134 -8.88 8.48 13.06
N VAL A 135 -9.73 7.53 13.47
CA VAL A 135 -10.67 6.84 12.58
C VAL A 135 -12.09 7.09 13.07
N ASN A 136 -12.89 7.75 12.25
CA ASN A 136 -14.31 8.02 12.52
C ASN A 136 -15.25 7.46 11.44
N GLN A 137 -14.69 7.02 10.31
CA GLN A 137 -15.38 6.37 9.19
C GLN A 137 -14.71 5.03 8.92
N PRO A 138 -15.08 3.96 9.67
CA PRO A 138 -14.43 2.66 9.55
C PRO A 138 -14.94 1.84 8.36
N SER A 139 -15.92 2.29 7.58
CA SER A 139 -16.48 1.48 6.51
C SER A 139 -15.48 1.28 5.36
N VAL A 140 -15.16 0.02 5.04
CA VAL A 140 -14.22 -0.34 3.95
C VAL A 140 -14.97 -1.13 2.88
N TYR A 141 -15.50 -0.45 1.88
CA TYR A 141 -16.17 -1.09 0.75
C TYR A 141 -15.20 -1.52 -0.36
N VAL A 142 -14.08 -0.80 -0.51
CA VAL A 142 -13.01 -1.07 -1.47
C VAL A 142 -11.74 -1.45 -0.72
N GLY A 143 -11.27 -2.67 -0.92
CA GLY A 143 -10.18 -3.31 -0.18
C GLY A 143 -9.06 -3.84 -1.07
N SER A 144 -8.01 -4.37 -0.45
CA SER A 144 -6.84 -4.91 -1.16
C SER A 144 -7.02 -6.32 -1.70
N ASN A 145 -8.11 -7.01 -1.32
CA ASN A 145 -8.46 -8.32 -1.84
C ASN A 145 -9.63 -8.26 -2.83
N LEU A 146 -9.71 -9.27 -3.70
CA LEU A 146 -10.82 -9.40 -4.65
C LEU A 146 -12.15 -9.61 -3.92
N GLN A 147 -13.11 -8.72 -4.17
CA GLN A 147 -14.46 -8.77 -3.62
C GLN A 147 -15.51 -8.74 -4.74
N ASP A 148 -16.58 -9.50 -4.55
CA ASP A 148 -17.76 -9.43 -5.40
C ASP A 148 -18.49 -8.09 -5.25
N TYR A 149 -19.43 -7.81 -6.14
CA TYR A 149 -20.27 -6.62 -6.04
C TYR A 149 -21.06 -6.59 -4.72
N ALA A 150 -21.39 -5.40 -4.25
CA ALA A 150 -22.27 -5.18 -3.11
C ALA A 150 -23.34 -4.16 -3.47
N ILE A 151 -24.39 -4.10 -2.66
CA ILE A 151 -25.50 -3.18 -2.83
C ILE A 151 -25.71 -2.51 -1.48
N VAL A 152 -25.65 -1.19 -1.47
CA VAL A 152 -25.97 -0.38 -0.30
C VAL A 152 -27.35 0.23 -0.50
N ASN A 153 -28.24 0.07 0.48
CA ASN A 153 -29.60 0.62 0.39
C ASN A 153 -29.67 2.10 0.74
N GLN A 154 -28.60 2.62 1.34
CA GLN A 154 -28.42 4.04 1.58
C GLN A 154 -27.25 4.54 0.73
N PRO A 155 -27.41 5.68 0.03
CA PRO A 155 -26.32 6.30 -0.71
C PRO A 155 -25.09 6.53 0.17
N LEU A 156 -23.91 6.20 -0.34
CA LEU A 156 -22.67 6.52 0.34
C LEU A 156 -22.52 8.04 0.44
N SER A 157 -22.09 8.53 1.60
CA SER A 157 -21.82 9.94 1.81
C SER A 157 -20.54 10.32 1.09
N ILE A 158 -20.63 11.13 0.03
CA ILE A 158 -19.45 11.71 -0.63
C ILE A 158 -19.16 13.05 0.05
N ASP A 159 -18.11 13.14 0.86
CA ASP A 159 -17.64 14.46 1.30
C ASP A 159 -16.99 15.16 0.11
N LYS A 160 -17.72 16.10 -0.49
CA LYS A 160 -17.29 16.91 -1.63
C LYS A 160 -16.02 17.72 -1.36
N ARG A 161 -15.57 17.81 -0.10
CA ARG A 161 -14.36 18.53 0.31
C ARG A 161 -13.09 17.69 0.26
N ARG A 162 -13.19 16.35 0.25
CA ARG A 162 -12.02 15.46 0.40
C ARG A 162 -11.04 15.60 -0.75
N ILE A 163 -11.44 15.30 -1.99
CA ILE A 163 -10.54 15.42 -3.15
C ILE A 163 -11.34 15.82 -4.41
N ARG A 164 -10.76 16.66 -5.26
CA ARG A 164 -11.35 17.01 -6.57
C ARG A 164 -10.98 15.92 -7.60
N SER A 165 -11.66 14.78 -7.60
CA SER A 165 -11.48 13.76 -8.65
C SER A 165 -12.43 13.94 -9.84
N MET A 166 -11.98 13.51 -11.03
CA MET A 166 -12.85 13.19 -12.16
C MET A 166 -13.60 11.86 -11.93
N PHE A 167 -12.97 10.91 -11.24
CA PHE A 167 -13.53 9.59 -10.92
C PHE A 167 -14.12 9.58 -9.52
N LYS A 168 -15.13 10.44 -9.31
CA LYS A 168 -15.94 10.43 -8.09
C LYS A 168 -16.66 9.10 -8.01
N SER A 169 -16.46 8.34 -6.94
CA SER A 169 -17.13 7.06 -6.79
C SER A 169 -18.31 7.23 -5.85
N ARG A 170 -19.49 7.15 -6.45
CA ARG A 170 -20.77 6.81 -5.83
C ARG A 170 -21.13 5.43 -6.36
N GLY A 171 -21.91 4.62 -5.65
CA GLY A 171 -22.40 3.39 -6.25
C GLY A 171 -23.27 3.68 -7.48
N ILE A 172 -23.41 2.69 -8.36
CA ILE A 172 -24.27 2.79 -9.55
C ILE A 172 -25.72 2.71 -9.08
N PRO A 173 -26.55 3.76 -9.22
CA PRO A 173 -27.91 3.72 -8.73
C PRO A 173 -28.74 2.69 -9.50
N ILE A 174 -29.33 1.72 -8.78
CA ILE A 174 -30.28 0.75 -9.33
C ILE A 174 -31.71 1.22 -9.03
N ASP A 175 -32.03 2.39 -9.56
CA ASP A 175 -33.31 3.10 -9.38
C ASP A 175 -34.40 2.71 -10.40
N SER A 176 -34.08 1.80 -11.33
CA SER A 176 -34.95 1.49 -12.47
C SER A 176 -34.77 0.05 -12.94
N GLN A 177 -35.87 -0.58 -13.34
CA GLN A 177 -35.91 -1.97 -13.79
C GLN A 177 -34.94 -2.26 -14.95
N LEU A 178 -34.71 -1.29 -15.85
CA LEU A 178 -33.73 -1.45 -16.93
C LEU A 178 -32.29 -1.52 -16.39
N ARG A 179 -31.93 -0.66 -15.43
CA ARG A 179 -30.60 -0.72 -14.80
C ARG A 179 -30.44 -2.01 -14.00
N THR A 180 -31.48 -2.42 -13.27
CA THR A 180 -31.51 -3.71 -12.57
C THR A 180 -31.30 -4.87 -13.53
N LEU A 181 -31.98 -4.87 -14.68
CA LEU A 181 -31.84 -5.89 -15.71
C LEU A 181 -30.44 -5.93 -16.33
N VAL A 182 -29.87 -4.77 -16.64
CA VAL A 182 -28.49 -4.68 -17.15
C VAL A 182 -27.49 -5.18 -16.10
N ALA A 183 -27.67 -4.81 -14.83
CA ALA A 183 -26.84 -5.31 -13.74
C ALA A 183 -26.96 -6.84 -13.59
N ALA A 184 -28.19 -7.37 -13.55
CA ALA A 184 -28.47 -8.80 -13.49
C ALA A 184 -27.82 -9.56 -14.66
N TRP A 185 -27.89 -9.00 -15.87
CA TRP A 185 -27.24 -9.57 -17.03
C TRP A 185 -25.71 -9.49 -16.95
N TYR A 186 -25.14 -8.35 -16.53
CA TYR A 186 -23.69 -8.19 -16.44
C TYR A 186 -23.07 -9.11 -15.38
N PHE A 187 -23.68 -9.19 -14.18
CA PHE A 187 -23.23 -10.04 -13.08
C PHE A 187 -23.68 -11.49 -13.20
N GLN A 188 -24.53 -11.79 -14.20
CA GLN A 188 -25.16 -13.11 -14.36
C GLN A 188 -25.91 -13.56 -13.09
N ASP A 189 -26.58 -12.63 -12.41
CA ASP A 189 -27.25 -12.86 -11.14
C ASP A 189 -28.72 -12.47 -11.20
N THR A 190 -29.60 -13.48 -11.20
CA THR A 190 -31.05 -13.28 -11.28
C THR A 190 -31.66 -12.74 -9.99
N ASN A 191 -30.99 -12.87 -8.84
CA ASN A 191 -31.54 -12.36 -7.57
C ASN A 191 -31.68 -10.84 -7.59
N LEU A 192 -30.85 -10.14 -8.38
CA LEU A 192 -30.98 -8.71 -8.63
C LEU A 192 -32.36 -8.33 -9.20
N LEU A 193 -33.02 -9.21 -9.96
CA LEU A 193 -34.34 -8.92 -10.55
C LEU A 193 -35.50 -9.14 -9.58
N PHE A 194 -35.34 -10.04 -8.61
CA PHE A 194 -36.45 -10.57 -7.81
C PHE A 194 -36.33 -10.31 -6.31
N SER A 195 -35.20 -9.75 -5.85
CA SER A 195 -35.01 -9.42 -4.45
C SER A 195 -35.94 -8.28 -4.02
N ALA A 196 -36.69 -8.51 -2.95
CA ALA A 196 -37.51 -7.49 -2.29
C ALA A 196 -36.69 -6.51 -1.43
N ASP A 197 -35.42 -6.82 -1.16
CA ASP A 197 -34.52 -5.98 -0.34
C ASP A 197 -33.90 -4.81 -1.12
N LEU A 198 -34.13 -4.76 -2.44
CA LEU A 198 -33.74 -3.65 -3.30
C LEU A 198 -34.77 -2.53 -3.19
N VAL A 199 -34.28 -1.32 -2.93
CA VAL A 199 -35.08 -0.10 -2.81
C VAL A 199 -34.62 0.92 -3.85
N ASP A 200 -35.44 1.94 -4.13
CA ASP A 200 -35.12 2.94 -5.17
C ASP A 200 -33.86 3.78 -4.84
N THR A 201 -33.41 3.76 -3.58
CA THR A 201 -32.16 4.39 -3.13
C THR A 201 -30.95 3.48 -3.17
N SER A 202 -31.11 2.22 -3.61
CA SER A 202 -30.04 1.23 -3.65
C SER A 202 -28.97 1.59 -4.69
N GLU A 203 -27.72 1.44 -4.29
CA GLU A 203 -26.56 1.67 -5.15
C GLU A 203 -25.68 0.44 -5.20
N LEU A 204 -25.29 0.06 -6.42
CA LEU A 204 -24.40 -1.07 -6.66
C LEU A 204 -22.95 -0.63 -6.66
N LEU A 205 -22.17 -1.28 -5.80
CA LEU A 205 -20.73 -1.14 -5.67
C LEU A 205 -20.06 -2.28 -6.44
N PHE A 206 -19.22 -1.94 -7.41
CA PHE A 206 -18.47 -2.88 -8.24
C PHE A 206 -16.99 -2.47 -8.34
N LYS A 207 -16.10 -3.39 -8.75
CA LYS A 207 -14.63 -3.20 -8.72
C LYS A 207 -14.18 -2.77 -7.33
N ARG A 208 -14.43 -3.67 -6.38
CA ARG A 208 -14.19 -3.44 -4.95
C ARG A 208 -12.79 -3.87 -4.52
N ASP A 209 -11.98 -4.36 -5.45
CA ASP A 209 -10.53 -4.48 -5.32
C ASP A 209 -9.86 -3.18 -5.78
N VAL A 210 -8.96 -2.64 -4.95
CA VAL A 210 -8.25 -1.38 -5.21
C VAL A 210 -7.44 -1.47 -6.51
N VAL A 211 -6.73 -2.58 -6.72
CA VAL A 211 -5.84 -2.76 -7.88
C VAL A 211 -6.66 -2.92 -9.18
N GLU A 212 -7.72 -3.71 -9.13
CA GLU A 212 -8.66 -3.90 -10.23
C GLU A 212 -9.33 -2.60 -10.63
N ARG A 213 -9.71 -1.77 -9.64
CA ARG A 213 -10.30 -0.46 -9.86
C ARG A 213 -9.35 0.49 -10.58
N VAL A 214 -8.12 0.67 -10.07
CA VAL A 214 -7.16 1.57 -10.73
C VAL A 214 -6.80 1.08 -12.13
N ARG A 215 -6.71 -0.24 -12.34
CA ARG A 215 -6.45 -0.84 -13.67
C ARG A 215 -7.66 -0.69 -14.61
N ALA A 216 -8.87 -0.76 -14.10
CA ALA A 216 -10.08 -0.52 -14.91
C ALA A 216 -10.13 0.93 -15.42
N ILE A 217 -9.64 1.89 -14.64
CA ILE A 217 -9.60 3.30 -15.02
C ILE A 217 -8.38 3.61 -15.91
N ALA A 218 -7.18 3.23 -15.47
CA ALA A 218 -5.93 3.55 -16.17
C ALA A 218 -5.61 2.62 -17.34
N GLY A 219 -6.31 1.48 -17.46
CA GLY A 219 -6.05 0.48 -18.48
C GLY A 219 -4.60 0.00 -18.46
N SER A 220 -3.99 -0.06 -19.64
CA SER A 220 -2.58 -0.43 -19.81
C SER A 220 -1.62 0.76 -19.81
N LEU A 221 -2.09 1.98 -19.51
CA LEU A 221 -1.25 3.18 -19.49
C LEU A 221 -0.26 3.14 -18.32
N LEU A 222 -0.73 2.63 -17.18
CA LEU A 222 0.04 2.50 -15.95
C LEU A 222 0.16 1.04 -15.52
N HIS A 223 1.32 0.71 -14.98
CA HIS A 223 1.60 -0.57 -14.35
C HIS A 223 1.70 -0.40 -12.83
N PHE A 224 1.05 -1.28 -12.08
CA PHE A 224 1.03 -1.27 -10.61
C PHE A 224 1.66 -2.57 -10.11
N PRO A 225 2.99 -2.57 -9.84
CA PRO A 225 3.75 -3.76 -9.48
C PRO A 225 3.73 -4.08 -7.98
N GLU A 226 3.32 -3.12 -7.15
CA GLU A 226 3.28 -3.23 -5.69
C GLU A 226 1.85 -3.37 -5.18
N ASP A 227 1.73 -3.97 -4.01
CA ASP A 227 0.48 -3.99 -3.27
C ASP A 227 0.10 -2.58 -2.79
N PRO A 228 -1.20 -2.22 -2.79
CA PRO A 228 -1.66 -0.95 -2.22
C PRO A 228 -1.32 -0.88 -0.74
N TYR A 229 -1.04 0.33 -0.24
CA TYR A 229 -0.80 0.54 1.18
C TYR A 229 -1.82 1.50 1.79
N PRO A 230 -2.39 1.16 2.96
CA PRO A 230 -3.41 1.98 3.59
C PRO A 230 -2.78 3.09 4.44
N VAL A 231 -3.46 4.23 4.48
CA VAL A 231 -3.17 5.35 5.37
C VAL A 231 -4.48 5.85 5.98
N VAL A 232 -4.40 6.49 7.14
CA VAL A 232 -5.55 7.20 7.71
C VAL A 232 -5.55 8.62 7.14
N TYR A 233 -6.69 9.04 6.57
CA TYR A 233 -6.86 10.37 6.01
C TYR A 233 -8.25 10.90 6.36
N GLU A 234 -8.30 12.06 7.02
CA GLU A 234 -9.54 12.72 7.44
C GLU A 234 -10.54 11.78 8.16
N GLY A 235 -10.07 10.80 8.93
CA GLY A 235 -10.94 9.88 9.66
C GLY A 235 -11.32 8.58 8.92
N GLY A 236 -10.98 8.45 7.64
CA GLY A 236 -11.23 7.25 6.83
C GLY A 236 -9.95 6.54 6.39
N VAL A 237 -10.10 5.40 5.72
CA VAL A 237 -8.98 4.66 5.10
C VAL A 237 -8.80 5.13 3.66
N MET A 238 -7.60 5.56 3.33
CA MET A 238 -7.18 5.87 1.96
C MET A 238 -6.11 4.89 1.52
N TRP A 239 -6.28 4.26 0.37
CA TRP A 239 -5.25 3.42 -0.24
C TRP A 239 -4.37 4.27 -1.14
N ILE A 240 -3.06 4.05 -1.09
CA ILE A 240 -2.10 4.65 -2.01
C ILE A 240 -1.45 3.54 -2.85
N LEU A 241 -1.29 3.80 -4.14
CA LEU A 241 -0.69 2.87 -5.11
C LEU A 241 0.42 3.53 -5.92
N GLU A 242 1.41 2.71 -6.24
CA GLU A 242 2.58 3.06 -7.02
C GLU A 242 2.34 2.79 -8.52
N GLY A 243 2.10 3.86 -9.29
CA GLY A 243 1.83 3.80 -10.72
C GLY A 243 3.06 4.07 -11.56
N PHE A 244 3.36 3.15 -12.47
CA PHE A 244 4.53 3.21 -13.33
C PHE A 244 4.17 3.37 -14.80
N THR A 245 4.90 4.23 -15.51
CA THR A 245 4.98 4.13 -16.96
C THR A 245 6.10 3.16 -17.33
N ILE A 246 5.79 2.23 -18.23
CA ILE A 246 6.74 1.21 -18.66
C ILE A 246 6.69 1.03 -20.17
N THR A 247 7.83 0.69 -20.78
CA THR A 247 7.86 0.23 -22.17
C THR A 247 9.03 -0.72 -22.41
N SER A 248 8.84 -1.67 -23.32
CA SER A 248 9.88 -2.58 -23.81
C SER A 248 10.60 -2.05 -25.06
N ALA A 249 10.19 -0.89 -25.58
CA ALA A 249 10.64 -0.34 -26.86
C ALA A 249 11.77 0.70 -26.75
N PHE A 250 12.26 1.01 -25.54
CA PHE A 250 13.29 2.03 -25.38
C PHE A 250 14.64 1.54 -25.94
N PRO A 251 15.28 2.27 -26.86
CA PRO A 251 16.47 1.82 -27.56
C PRO A 251 17.70 1.82 -26.63
N LEU A 252 18.69 1.00 -26.96
CA LEU A 252 20.01 0.95 -26.29
C LEU A 252 19.97 0.68 -24.77
N SER A 253 18.85 0.21 -24.22
CA SER A 253 18.74 -0.21 -22.82
C SER A 253 18.70 -1.73 -22.69
N ARG A 254 18.93 -2.26 -21.48
CA ARG A 254 18.89 -3.69 -21.20
C ARG A 254 17.47 -4.11 -20.81
N LEU A 255 16.97 -5.18 -21.43
CA LEU A 255 15.70 -5.79 -21.04
C LEU A 255 15.83 -6.36 -19.62
N THR A 256 14.95 -5.95 -18.73
CA THR A 256 14.98 -6.34 -17.31
C THR A 256 13.57 -6.69 -16.84
N GLU A 257 13.43 -7.71 -16.00
CA GLU A 257 12.14 -8.06 -15.40
C GLU A 257 11.69 -7.01 -14.38
N PHE A 258 10.39 -6.71 -14.38
CA PHE A 258 9.79 -5.73 -13.49
C PHE A 258 8.33 -6.07 -13.21
N GLY A 259 7.96 -6.27 -11.95
CA GLY A 259 6.57 -6.35 -11.51
C GLY A 259 5.69 -7.34 -12.27
N GLY A 260 6.18 -8.56 -12.53
CA GLY A 260 5.43 -9.60 -13.26
C GLY A 260 5.38 -9.44 -14.78
N THR A 261 6.01 -8.42 -15.34
CA THR A 261 6.13 -8.25 -16.81
C THR A 261 7.27 -9.12 -17.37
N ARG A 262 7.13 -9.58 -18.62
CA ARG A 262 8.14 -10.40 -19.34
C ARG A 262 9.42 -9.63 -19.72
N GLY A 263 9.53 -8.36 -19.32
CA GLY A 263 10.69 -7.53 -19.58
C GLY A 263 10.32 -6.11 -20.00
N VAL A 264 11.00 -5.14 -19.39
CA VAL A 264 10.89 -3.71 -19.67
C VAL A 264 12.27 -3.16 -19.97
N ARG A 265 12.28 -2.09 -20.78
CA ARG A 265 13.46 -1.34 -21.19
C ARG A 265 13.47 0.10 -20.66
N TYR A 266 12.34 0.52 -20.11
CA TYR A 266 12.08 1.82 -19.53
C TYR A 266 11.06 1.65 -18.41
N VAL A 267 11.33 2.30 -17.28
CA VAL A 267 10.49 2.30 -16.09
C VAL A 267 10.61 3.66 -15.42
N ARG A 268 9.49 4.31 -15.14
CA ARG A 268 9.41 5.49 -14.27
C ARG A 268 8.24 5.36 -13.31
N ASN A 269 8.47 5.71 -12.05
CA ASN A 269 7.42 5.77 -11.03
C ASN A 269 6.72 7.13 -11.15
N SER A 270 5.91 7.28 -12.19
CA SER A 270 5.45 8.60 -12.64
C SER A 270 4.18 9.06 -11.97
N VAL A 271 3.42 8.14 -11.36
CA VAL A 271 2.10 8.44 -10.80
C VAL A 271 1.94 7.83 -9.42
N LYS A 272 1.34 8.59 -8.49
CA LYS A 272 0.75 8.04 -7.26
C LYS A 272 -0.77 8.02 -7.44
N ALA A 273 -1.40 6.87 -7.23
CA ALA A 273 -2.86 6.79 -7.25
C ALA A 273 -3.40 6.70 -5.82
N THR A 274 -4.53 7.34 -5.54
CA THR A 274 -5.23 7.22 -4.26
C THR A 274 -6.63 6.66 -4.49
N VAL A 275 -7.08 5.78 -3.60
CA VAL A 275 -8.44 5.20 -3.63
C VAL A 275 -9.05 5.29 -2.24
N ASP A 276 -10.12 6.05 -2.10
CA ASP A 276 -10.88 6.13 -0.85
C ASP A 276 -11.58 4.80 -0.60
N ALA A 277 -11.37 4.19 0.58
CA ALA A 277 -11.84 2.84 0.86
C ALA A 277 -13.36 2.74 1.06
N GLU A 278 -14.02 3.85 1.39
CA GLU A 278 -15.47 3.88 1.62
C GLU A 278 -16.21 4.11 0.30
N SER A 279 -15.89 5.20 -0.37
CA SER A 279 -16.55 5.63 -1.61
C SER A 279 -15.99 4.92 -2.84
N GLY A 280 -14.70 4.60 -2.86
CA GLY A 280 -13.96 4.13 -4.04
C GLY A 280 -13.44 5.25 -4.95
N GLU A 281 -13.52 6.52 -4.51
CA GLU A 281 -13.07 7.67 -5.30
C GLU A 281 -11.59 7.52 -5.62
N THR A 282 -11.24 7.58 -6.91
CA THR A 282 -9.88 7.29 -7.39
C THR A 282 -9.27 8.53 -8.00
N VAL A 283 -8.02 8.85 -7.64
CA VAL A 283 -7.31 10.02 -8.17
C VAL A 283 -5.90 9.61 -8.57
N PHE A 284 -5.40 10.14 -9.70
CA PHE A 284 -4.04 9.90 -10.17
C PHE A 284 -3.25 11.20 -10.13
N TYR A 285 -2.11 11.20 -9.44
CA TYR A 285 -1.24 12.35 -9.29
C TYR A 285 0.09 12.13 -10.01
N VAL A 286 0.46 13.02 -10.95
CA VAL A 286 1.74 12.96 -11.65
C VAL A 286 2.85 13.48 -10.75
N VAL A 287 3.80 12.61 -10.41
CA VAL A 287 4.99 12.94 -9.59
C VAL A 287 6.26 13.16 -10.41
N ASP A 288 6.44 12.42 -11.52
CA ASP A 288 7.59 12.58 -12.42
C ASP A 288 7.16 13.37 -13.66
N THR A 289 7.24 14.70 -13.59
CA THR A 289 6.85 15.60 -14.69
C THR A 289 7.83 15.57 -15.87
N ASP A 290 9.02 14.99 -15.68
CA ASP A 290 10.02 14.82 -16.74
C ASP A 290 9.78 13.55 -17.58
N ASP A 291 8.84 12.68 -17.18
CA ASP A 291 8.53 11.46 -17.93
C ASP A 291 7.74 11.79 -19.22
N PRO A 292 8.29 11.52 -20.41
CA PRO A 292 7.61 11.78 -21.68
C PRO A 292 6.35 10.92 -21.90
N LEU A 293 6.27 9.73 -21.30
CA LEU A 293 5.10 8.85 -21.43
C LEU A 293 3.92 9.39 -20.66
N ILE A 294 4.10 9.78 -19.39
CA ILE A 294 2.99 10.36 -18.63
C ILE A 294 2.53 11.69 -19.23
N ASN A 295 3.46 12.51 -19.74
CA ASN A 295 3.14 13.75 -20.47
C ASN A 295 2.36 13.51 -21.78
N LEU A 296 2.55 12.37 -22.43
CA LEU A 296 1.74 11.96 -23.57
C LEU A 296 0.34 11.54 -23.12
N TYR A 297 0.25 10.72 -22.07
CA TYR A 297 -1.04 10.23 -21.57
C TYR A 297 -1.91 11.35 -21.01
N ASP A 298 -1.33 12.31 -20.29
CA ASP A 298 -2.05 13.46 -19.76
C ASP A 298 -2.66 14.33 -20.88
N ARG A 299 -1.92 14.55 -21.97
CA ARG A 299 -2.46 15.22 -23.16
C ARG A 299 -3.54 14.42 -23.87
N ALA A 300 -3.43 13.09 -23.89
CA ALA A 300 -4.39 12.22 -24.56
C ALA A 300 -5.70 12.06 -23.76
N PHE A 301 -5.63 12.16 -22.43
CA PHE A 301 -6.76 12.02 -21.51
C PHE A 301 -6.86 13.21 -20.55
N PRO A 302 -7.21 14.42 -21.05
CA PRO A 302 -7.24 15.62 -20.23
C PRO A 302 -8.14 15.46 -18.99
N GLY A 303 -7.58 15.74 -17.81
CA GLY A 303 -8.28 15.68 -16.52
C GLY A 303 -8.29 14.31 -15.85
N MET A 304 -7.72 13.27 -16.47
CA MET A 304 -7.47 11.97 -15.82
C MET A 304 -6.42 12.09 -14.72
N PHE A 305 -5.39 12.89 -14.96
CA PHE A 305 -4.29 13.09 -14.02
C PHE A 305 -4.35 14.50 -13.41
N LEU A 306 -3.92 14.61 -12.16
CA LEU A 306 -3.71 15.86 -11.45
C LEU A 306 -2.22 16.06 -11.20
N GLU A 307 -1.81 17.32 -11.11
CA GLU A 307 -0.48 17.65 -10.63
C GLU A 307 -0.31 17.19 -9.18
N PHE A 308 0.88 16.69 -8.83
CA PHE A 308 1.19 16.28 -7.45
C PHE A 308 0.95 17.40 -6.44
N GLU A 309 1.08 18.66 -6.83
CA GLU A 309 0.82 19.78 -5.94
C GLU A 309 -0.62 19.84 -5.42
N ASN A 310 -1.58 19.30 -6.19
CA ASN A 310 -2.98 19.21 -5.77
C ASN A 310 -3.25 18.05 -4.80
N MET A 311 -2.27 17.19 -4.51
CA MET A 311 -2.42 16.18 -3.47
C MET A 311 -2.49 16.86 -2.09
N PRO A 312 -3.48 16.51 -1.24
CA PRO A 312 -3.54 17.02 0.13
C PRO A 312 -2.22 16.82 0.89
N ASN A 313 -1.80 17.81 1.68
CA ASN A 313 -0.52 17.76 2.38
C ASN A 313 -0.41 16.55 3.32
N GLU A 314 -1.49 16.19 4.02
CA GLU A 314 -1.54 15.00 4.88
C GLU A 314 -1.26 13.72 4.07
N LEU A 315 -1.80 13.58 2.86
CA LEU A 315 -1.47 12.44 1.98
C LEU A 315 -0.04 12.49 1.44
N LYS A 316 0.47 13.69 1.11
CA LYS A 316 1.88 13.87 0.69
C LYS A 316 2.84 13.38 1.77
N GLU A 317 2.51 13.57 3.06
CA GLU A 317 3.29 13.08 4.19
C GLU A 317 3.37 11.54 4.25
N HIS A 318 2.45 10.82 3.60
CA HIS A 318 2.46 9.36 3.52
C HIS A 318 2.99 8.81 2.18
N VAL A 319 3.37 9.69 1.25
CA VAL A 319 4.04 9.25 0.01
C VAL A 319 5.41 8.68 0.37
N ARG A 320 5.76 7.55 -0.25
CA ARG A 320 7.02 6.84 -0.04
C ARG A 320 7.71 6.49 -1.36
N TYR A 321 8.98 6.12 -1.26
CA TYR A 321 9.75 5.65 -2.40
C TYR A 321 9.46 4.18 -2.67
N SER A 322 9.11 3.83 -3.89
CA SER A 322 8.70 2.48 -4.29
C SER A 322 9.78 1.42 -4.00
N THR A 323 9.34 0.28 -3.42
CA THR A 323 10.19 -0.90 -3.22
C THR A 323 10.58 -1.56 -4.53
N SER A 324 9.64 -1.68 -5.47
CA SER A 324 9.88 -2.23 -6.81
C SER A 324 10.91 -1.42 -7.59
N MET A 325 10.90 -0.08 -7.46
CA MET A 325 11.89 0.79 -8.09
C MET A 325 13.26 0.62 -7.45
N LEU A 326 13.35 0.59 -6.11
CA LEU A 326 14.62 0.34 -5.43
C LEU A 326 15.18 -1.03 -5.80
N ASP A 327 14.35 -2.08 -5.82
CA ASP A 327 14.76 -3.44 -6.18
C ASP A 327 15.26 -3.52 -7.63
N LEU A 328 14.61 -2.81 -8.56
CA LEU A 328 15.09 -2.69 -9.94
C LEU A 328 16.46 -2.02 -10.00
N GLN A 329 16.63 -0.89 -9.30
CA GLN A 329 17.89 -0.16 -9.23
C GLN A 329 19.00 -0.99 -8.58
N ALA A 330 18.70 -1.72 -7.50
CA ALA A 330 19.61 -2.64 -6.83
C ALA A 330 20.07 -3.75 -7.78
N ARG A 331 19.16 -4.36 -8.55
CA ARG A 331 19.51 -5.36 -9.57
C ARG A 331 20.46 -4.80 -10.65
N VAL A 332 20.28 -3.54 -11.04
CA VAL A 332 21.23 -2.86 -11.95
C VAL A 332 22.59 -2.69 -11.28
N LEU A 333 22.61 -2.20 -10.03
CA LEU A 333 23.85 -1.96 -9.28
C LEU A 333 24.65 -3.25 -9.02
N ASN A 334 24.01 -4.42 -8.95
CA ASN A 334 24.72 -5.70 -8.77
C ASN A 334 25.88 -5.92 -9.77
N GLN A 335 25.75 -5.38 -10.99
CA GLN A 335 26.78 -5.48 -12.03
C GLN A 335 27.38 -4.12 -12.41
N TYR A 336 26.55 -3.07 -12.47
CA TYR A 336 26.93 -1.79 -13.09
C TYR A 336 27.51 -0.75 -12.11
N HIS A 337 27.75 -1.10 -10.85
CA HIS A 337 28.49 -0.23 -9.93
C HIS A 337 30.00 -0.18 -10.26
N GLN A 338 30.49 -1.08 -11.11
CA GLN A 338 31.88 -1.14 -11.55
C GLN A 338 32.09 -0.17 -12.72
N GLU A 339 32.80 0.93 -12.47
CA GLU A 339 32.92 2.05 -13.42
C GLU A 339 33.99 1.84 -14.51
N THR A 340 34.84 0.81 -14.41
CA THR A 340 35.91 0.54 -15.39
C THR A 340 35.64 -0.73 -16.20
N ALA A 341 35.93 -0.67 -17.51
CA ALA A 341 35.71 -1.80 -18.42
C ALA A 341 36.48 -3.06 -18.00
N SER A 342 37.71 -2.92 -17.52
CA SER A 342 38.53 -4.04 -17.07
C SER A 342 37.92 -4.77 -15.86
N LEU A 343 37.41 -4.04 -14.86
CA LEU A 343 36.71 -4.63 -13.72
C LEU A 343 35.40 -5.29 -14.18
N PHE A 344 34.62 -4.57 -14.99
CA PHE A 344 33.34 -5.05 -15.50
C PHE A 344 33.48 -6.36 -16.29
N HIS A 345 34.46 -6.46 -17.18
CA HIS A 345 34.71 -7.71 -17.91
C HIS A 345 35.32 -8.81 -17.03
N GLY A 346 36.08 -8.43 -15.99
CA GLY A 346 36.62 -9.36 -15.01
C GLY A 346 35.56 -9.98 -14.10
N GLN A 347 34.41 -9.31 -13.89
CA GLN A 347 33.32 -9.74 -13.00
C GLN A 347 33.81 -10.09 -11.58
N GLN A 348 34.87 -9.42 -11.12
CA GLN A 348 35.55 -9.74 -9.86
C GLN A 348 34.84 -9.15 -8.63
N ASP A 349 34.06 -8.08 -8.81
CA ASP A 349 33.34 -7.36 -7.74
C ASP A 349 31.84 -7.31 -8.03
N VAL A 350 31.21 -8.48 -8.25
CA VAL A 350 29.77 -8.55 -8.51
C VAL A 350 29.04 -8.68 -7.18
N TRP A 351 28.00 -7.88 -6.99
CA TRP A 351 27.15 -8.00 -5.80
C TRP A 351 25.92 -8.86 -6.09
N THR A 352 25.32 -9.36 -5.02
CA THR A 352 24.02 -10.01 -5.02
C THR A 352 23.21 -9.54 -3.83
N LEU A 353 21.90 -9.74 -3.87
CA LEU A 353 21.06 -9.58 -2.69
C LEU A 353 21.43 -10.66 -1.65
N PRO A 354 21.50 -10.30 -0.36
CA PRO A 354 21.68 -11.26 0.71
C PRO A 354 20.50 -12.24 0.77
N GLN A 355 20.73 -13.37 1.46
CA GLN A 355 19.68 -14.34 1.77
C GLN A 355 19.41 -14.32 3.27
N GLU A 356 18.14 -14.42 3.64
CA GLU A 356 17.68 -14.57 5.01
C GLU A 356 16.97 -15.93 5.19
N LEU A 357 16.89 -16.39 6.43
CA LEU A 357 16.10 -17.57 6.76
C LEU A 357 14.64 -17.17 6.92
N SER A 358 13.78 -17.73 6.08
CA SER A 358 12.34 -17.65 6.26
C SER A 358 11.91 -18.42 7.52
N GLN A 359 10.68 -18.19 7.99
CA GLN A 359 10.07 -18.89 9.13
C GLN A 359 10.14 -20.43 8.99
N ASN A 360 10.14 -20.93 7.76
CA ASN A 360 10.22 -22.37 7.45
C ASN A 360 11.67 -22.88 7.26
N SER A 361 12.68 -22.11 7.69
CA SER A 361 14.12 -22.42 7.52
C SER A 361 14.59 -22.58 6.07
N SER A 362 13.77 -22.16 5.09
CA SER A 362 14.20 -21.98 3.71
C SER A 362 14.87 -20.63 3.54
N THR A 363 15.95 -20.56 2.76
CA THR A 363 16.56 -19.29 2.40
C THR A 363 15.71 -18.54 1.39
N VAL A 364 15.44 -17.27 1.66
CA VAL A 364 14.75 -16.34 0.77
C VAL A 364 15.63 -15.11 0.55
N PRO A 365 15.52 -14.42 -0.60
CA PRO A 365 16.23 -13.15 -0.78
C PRO A 365 15.77 -12.13 0.26
N TYR A 366 16.73 -11.39 0.82
CA TYR A 366 16.44 -10.24 1.68
C TYR A 366 15.58 -9.22 0.91
N ARG A 367 14.59 -8.66 1.60
CA ARG A 367 13.66 -7.69 1.03
C ARG A 367 14.01 -6.29 1.51
N SER A 368 13.74 -5.29 0.68
CA SER A 368 13.90 -3.90 1.12
C SER A 368 12.90 -3.57 2.22
N GLU A 369 13.35 -2.87 3.27
CA GLU A 369 12.53 -2.57 4.45
C GLU A 369 12.49 -1.07 4.72
N TYR A 370 11.32 -0.58 5.14
CA TYR A 370 11.16 0.79 5.59
C TYR A 370 11.52 0.89 7.06
N GLY A 371 12.22 1.96 7.43
CA GLY A 371 12.50 2.26 8.83
C GLY A 371 12.73 3.73 9.06
N ILE A 372 12.69 4.12 10.33
CA ILE A 372 13.05 5.47 10.76
C ILE A 372 14.43 5.38 11.39
N TYR A 373 15.41 6.04 10.80
CA TYR A 373 16.75 6.11 11.35
C TYR A 373 17.43 7.40 10.92
N LYS A 374 18.52 7.73 11.62
CA LYS A 374 19.36 8.90 11.34
C LYS A 374 20.56 8.44 10.53
N LEU A 375 20.72 8.95 9.31
CA LEU A 375 21.93 8.69 8.54
C LEU A 375 23.13 9.45 9.14
N PRO A 376 24.35 8.90 9.05
CA PRO A 376 25.53 9.61 9.54
C PRO A 376 25.71 10.97 8.86
N GLY A 377 25.88 12.02 9.65
CA GLY A 377 26.01 13.41 9.17
C GLY A 377 24.70 14.17 8.99
N GLU A 378 23.55 13.52 9.14
CA GLU A 378 22.26 14.20 9.22
C GLU A 378 21.98 14.65 10.66
N ALA A 379 21.14 15.67 10.82
CA ALA A 379 20.72 16.17 12.14
C ALA A 379 19.50 15.41 12.67
N ASP A 380 18.55 15.11 11.80
CA ASP A 380 17.22 14.58 12.12
C ASP A 380 17.04 13.14 11.62
N LYS A 381 16.06 12.43 12.21
CA LYS A 381 15.65 11.10 11.75
C LYS A 381 14.77 11.22 10.50
N SER A 382 14.95 10.30 9.56
CA SER A 382 14.17 10.26 8.32
C SER A 382 13.55 8.89 8.12
N PHE A 383 12.39 8.84 7.48
CA PHE A 383 11.78 7.58 7.02
C PHE A 383 12.41 7.19 5.69
N LEU A 384 13.04 6.03 5.67
CA LEU A 384 13.90 5.62 4.58
C LEU A 384 13.65 4.16 4.22
N LEU A 385 13.83 3.84 2.95
CA LEU A 385 13.79 2.49 2.42
C LEU A 385 15.23 1.99 2.22
N THR A 386 15.58 0.87 2.83
CA THR A 386 16.92 0.27 2.72
C THR A 386 16.91 -1.04 2.00
N THR A 387 18.07 -1.37 1.42
CA THR A 387 18.42 -2.73 1.02
C THR A 387 19.90 -2.95 1.27
N ALA A 388 20.33 -4.20 1.34
CA ALA A 388 21.71 -4.60 1.58
C ALA A 388 22.30 -5.33 0.36
N PHE A 389 23.62 -5.26 0.21
CA PHE A 389 24.37 -5.95 -0.83
C PHE A 389 25.45 -6.82 -0.20
N VAL A 390 25.65 -8.02 -0.76
CA VAL A 390 26.76 -8.90 -0.39
C VAL A 390 27.58 -9.29 -1.62
N PRO A 391 28.90 -9.52 -1.49
CA PRO A 391 29.70 -10.02 -2.60
C PRO A 391 29.19 -11.38 -3.07
N ARG A 392 29.09 -11.56 -4.39
CA ARG A 392 28.61 -12.80 -4.98
C ARG A 392 29.52 -13.96 -4.57
N GLY A 393 28.91 -15.02 -4.02
CA GLY A 393 29.64 -16.20 -3.53
C GLY A 393 30.20 -16.08 -2.11
N ARG A 394 29.95 -14.95 -1.41
CA ARG A 394 30.29 -14.76 0.00
C ARG A 394 29.09 -14.19 0.77
N GLN A 395 28.07 -15.02 0.95
CA GLN A 395 26.82 -14.64 1.61
C GLN A 395 26.95 -14.34 3.11
N ASN A 396 28.09 -14.67 3.72
CA ASN A 396 28.37 -14.52 5.14
C ASN A 396 29.19 -13.25 5.47
N LEU A 397 29.43 -12.37 4.49
CA LEU A 397 30.16 -11.12 4.64
C LEU A 397 29.24 -9.91 4.66
#